data_AF-A0A4P6P8W9-F1
#
_entry.id   AF-A0A4P6P8W9-F1
#
_cell.length_a   1.000
_cell.length_b   1.000
_cell.length_c   1.000
_cell.angle_alpha   90.00
_cell.angle_beta   90.00
_cell.angle_gamma   90.00
#
_symmetry.space_group_name_H-M   'P 1'
#
loop_
_entity.id
_entity.type
_entity.pdbx_description
1 polymer ?
#
loop_
_entity_poly.entity_id
_entity_poly.type
_entity_poly.pdbx_seq_one_letter_code
_entity_poly.pdbx_strand_id
1 'polypeptide(L)'
;MYKNYLVIAFASLLALNTAIASNHQDSEKIKIDVNINPDRTVRITNASAIQEAGAIKVSGILRPKSWTARTVGHVHVSLLGADGTVVKTFIVEPNKKVFMRKSSHRPRFKLSIPATDSTITEVVMKHHKATSSKCS
;
A
#
# COMPACT_ATOMS: atom_id res chain seq x y z
N MET A 1 -3.97 -51.07 -69.09
CA MET A 1 -4.31 -49.65 -68.81
C MET A 1 -4.38 -49.49 -67.30
N TYR A 2 -3.43 -48.77 -66.72
CA TYR A 2 -3.33 -48.53 -65.28
C TYR A 2 -4.06 -47.23 -64.90
N LYS A 3 -4.38 -47.16 -63.60
CA LYS A 3 -4.48 -45.98 -62.71
C LYS A 3 -5.91 -45.66 -62.26
N ASN A 4 -6.17 -45.28 -61.01
CA ASN A 4 -5.43 -45.28 -59.75
C ASN A 4 -6.46 -44.91 -58.68
N TYR A 5 -6.40 -45.54 -57.51
CA TYR A 5 -7.18 -45.15 -56.33
C TYR A 5 -6.68 -43.79 -55.82
N LEU A 6 -7.57 -42.82 -55.67
CA LEU A 6 -7.28 -41.56 -54.98
C LEU A 6 -8.01 -41.54 -53.64
N VAL A 7 -7.31 -41.98 -52.61
CA VAL A 7 -7.64 -41.79 -51.20
C VAL A 7 -6.90 -40.54 -50.74
N ILE A 8 -7.61 -39.48 -50.36
CA ILE A 8 -7.02 -38.29 -49.69
C ILE A 8 -8.00 -37.90 -48.58
N ALA A 9 -7.81 -38.42 -47.37
CA ALA A 9 -6.91 -37.95 -46.31
C ALA A 9 -7.58 -36.89 -45.42
N PHE A 10 -7.94 -37.34 -44.22
CA PHE A 10 -8.41 -36.57 -43.07
C PHE A 10 -7.41 -35.45 -42.74
N ALA A 11 -7.84 -34.19 -42.88
CA ALA A 11 -7.13 -33.06 -42.30
C ALA A 11 -7.62 -32.85 -40.86
N SER A 12 -6.94 -33.50 -39.92
CA SER A 12 -7.13 -33.32 -38.49
C SER A 12 -6.78 -31.88 -38.09
N LEU A 13 -7.80 -31.09 -37.79
CA LEU A 13 -7.68 -29.73 -37.27
C LEU A 13 -7.15 -29.79 -35.82
N LEU A 14 -5.83 -29.91 -35.66
CA LEU A 14 -5.17 -29.74 -34.37
C LEU A 14 -5.21 -28.25 -34.00
N ALA A 15 -6.28 -27.86 -33.33
CA ALA A 15 -6.35 -26.59 -32.63
C ALA A 15 -5.31 -26.59 -31.50
N LEU A 16 -4.19 -25.87 -31.72
CA LEU A 16 -3.26 -25.53 -30.65
C LEU A 16 -3.99 -24.60 -29.66
N ASN A 17 -4.59 -25.19 -28.64
CA ASN A 17 -4.93 -24.49 -27.40
C ASN A 17 -3.62 -24.13 -26.70
N THR A 18 -3.02 -23.00 -27.09
CA THR A 18 -1.99 -22.35 -26.29
C THR A 18 -2.69 -21.78 -25.06
N ALA A 19 -2.78 -22.61 -24.01
CA ALA A 19 -3.09 -22.13 -22.68
C ALA A 19 -1.98 -21.15 -22.29
N ILE A 20 -2.26 -19.86 -22.44
CA ILE A 20 -1.46 -18.79 -21.83
C ILE A 20 -1.64 -18.98 -20.33
N ALA A 21 -0.78 -19.81 -19.74
CA ALA A 21 -0.62 -19.90 -18.31
C ALA A 21 -0.13 -18.52 -17.87
N SER A 22 -1.05 -17.67 -17.43
CA SER A 22 -0.72 -16.43 -16.76
C SER A 22 0.05 -16.82 -15.51
N ASN A 23 1.37 -16.75 -15.58
CA ASN A 23 2.23 -16.86 -14.42
C ASN A 23 1.82 -15.74 -13.47
N HIS A 24 1.00 -16.10 -12.49
CA HIS A 24 0.70 -15.24 -11.35
C HIS A 24 2.00 -15.15 -10.56
N GLN A 25 2.85 -14.18 -10.91
CA GLN A 25 3.99 -13.83 -10.09
C GLN A 25 3.43 -13.24 -8.80
N ASP A 26 3.38 -14.07 -7.76
CA ASP A 26 3.17 -13.61 -6.40
C ASP A 26 4.31 -12.64 -6.07
N SER A 27 4.02 -11.35 -6.17
CA SER A 27 4.99 -10.31 -5.85
C SER A 27 5.37 -10.46 -4.39
N GLU A 28 6.67 -10.67 -4.13
CA GLU A 28 7.20 -10.80 -2.79
C GLU A 28 6.83 -9.58 -1.94
N LYS A 29 6.30 -9.85 -0.74
CA LYS A 29 5.90 -8.82 0.23
C LYS A 29 7.02 -8.64 1.24
N ILE A 30 7.74 -7.54 1.14
CA ILE A 30 8.79 -7.20 2.10
C ILE A 30 8.19 -6.30 3.17
N LYS A 31 8.26 -6.73 4.43
CA LYS A 31 7.79 -5.93 5.57
C LYS A 31 8.87 -4.91 5.92
N ILE A 32 8.47 -3.64 5.99
CA ILE A 32 9.34 -2.53 6.41
C ILE A 32 9.05 -2.23 7.89
N ASP A 33 10.09 -1.86 8.65
CA ASP A 33 9.89 -1.51 10.05
C ASP A 33 9.06 -0.23 10.21
N VAL A 34 8.26 -0.17 11.27
CA VAL A 34 7.35 0.94 11.51
C VAL A 34 7.57 1.50 12.90
N ASN A 35 8.01 2.75 12.93
CA ASN A 35 8.19 3.51 14.15
C ASN A 35 7.14 4.61 14.25
N ILE A 36 6.49 4.71 15.41
CA ILE A 36 5.38 5.63 15.63
C ILE A 36 5.79 6.62 16.70
N ASN A 37 5.95 7.88 16.31
CA ASN A 37 6.18 8.96 17.26
C ASN A 37 4.93 9.17 18.11
N PRO A 38 5.04 9.08 19.44
CA PRO A 38 3.88 9.16 20.32
C PRO A 38 3.28 10.58 20.30
N ASP A 39 1.97 10.65 20.09
CA ASP A 39 1.20 11.89 20.26
C ASP A 39 0.36 11.84 21.54
N ARG A 40 0.06 12.99 22.14
CA ARG A 40 -0.72 13.08 23.39
C ARG A 40 -2.23 12.93 23.16
N THR A 41 -2.72 13.25 21.97
CA THR A 41 -4.15 13.36 21.63
C THR A 41 -4.67 12.21 20.80
N VAL A 42 -3.84 11.62 19.96
CA VAL A 42 -4.17 10.54 19.02
C VAL A 42 -3.13 9.43 19.14
N ARG A 43 -3.57 8.19 18.96
CA ARG A 43 -2.71 7.02 18.76
C ARG A 43 -2.90 6.49 17.35
N ILE A 44 -1.79 6.11 16.72
CA ILE A 44 -1.80 5.35 15.49
C ILE A 44 -1.81 3.87 15.88
N THR A 45 -2.73 3.09 15.31
CA THR A 45 -2.91 1.66 15.58
C THR A 45 -2.99 0.90 14.27
N ASN A 46 -2.66 -0.39 14.28
CA ASN A 46 -2.61 -1.23 13.07
C ASN A 46 -1.78 -0.57 11.98
N ALA A 47 -0.65 0.02 12.35
CA ALA A 47 0.26 0.64 11.41
C ALA A 47 1.00 -0.46 10.65
N SER A 48 1.14 -0.30 9.35
CA SER A 48 1.90 -1.21 8.50
C SER A 48 2.61 -0.45 7.39
N ALA A 49 3.80 -0.94 7.05
CA ALA A 49 4.55 -0.56 5.87
C ALA A 49 5.00 -1.85 5.17
N ILE A 50 4.59 -2.02 3.91
CA ILE A 50 4.89 -3.21 3.12
C ILE A 50 5.33 -2.74 1.73
N GLN A 51 6.44 -3.26 1.23
CA GLN A 51 6.84 -3.13 -0.15
C GLN A 51 6.31 -4.32 -0.94
N GLU A 52 5.54 -4.04 -2.00
CA GLU A 52 4.92 -5.04 -2.86
C GLU A 52 4.67 -4.44 -4.24
N ALA A 53 4.91 -5.21 -5.30
CA ALA A 53 4.63 -4.82 -6.69
C ALA A 53 5.23 -3.45 -7.07
N GLY A 54 6.46 -3.18 -6.64
CA GLY A 54 7.17 -1.92 -6.94
C GLY A 54 6.62 -0.70 -6.21
N ALA A 55 5.82 -0.88 -5.15
CA ALA A 55 5.33 0.22 -4.33
C ALA A 55 5.46 -0.06 -2.83
N ILE A 56 5.81 0.98 -2.07
CA ILE A 56 5.71 0.99 -0.62
C ILE A 56 4.30 1.42 -0.24
N LYS A 57 3.56 0.49 0.37
CA LYS A 57 2.21 0.69 0.88
C LYS A 57 2.28 0.92 2.38
N VAL A 58 1.89 2.12 2.80
CA VAL A 58 1.83 2.51 4.21
C VAL A 58 0.38 2.71 4.62
N SER A 59 -0.03 2.18 5.78
CA SER A 59 -1.39 2.37 6.28
C SER A 59 -1.46 2.38 7.79
N GLY A 60 -2.56 2.93 8.33
CA GLY A 60 -2.83 2.89 9.76
C GLY A 60 -4.23 3.40 10.12
N ILE A 61 -4.59 3.21 11.38
CA ILE A 61 -5.87 3.63 11.98
C ILE A 61 -5.60 4.65 13.08
N LEU A 62 -6.26 5.79 12.99
CA LEU A 62 -6.18 6.84 14.01
C LEU A 62 -7.26 6.62 15.08
N ARG A 63 -6.86 6.64 16.35
CA ARG A 63 -7.79 6.60 17.48
C ARG A 63 -7.52 7.75 18.43
N PRO A 64 -8.56 8.42 18.95
CA PRO A 64 -8.35 9.43 19.97
C PRO A 64 -7.84 8.77 21.26
N LYS A 65 -6.87 9.40 21.93
CA LYS A 65 -6.47 9.07 23.30
C LYS A 65 -7.34 9.77 24.34
N SER A 66 -7.93 10.92 23.98
CA SER A 66 -8.84 11.69 24.80
C SER A 66 -10.23 11.80 24.16
N TRP A 67 -11.27 11.76 24.98
CA TRP A 67 -12.65 12.05 24.58
C TRP A 67 -12.86 13.48 24.05
N THR A 68 -11.95 14.40 24.37
CA THR A 68 -11.97 15.79 23.87
C THR A 68 -11.38 15.94 22.47
N ALA A 69 -10.69 14.94 21.94
CA ALA A 69 -10.16 14.96 20.58
C ALA A 69 -11.29 14.78 19.56
N ARG A 70 -11.75 15.90 18.98
CA ARG A 70 -12.81 15.91 17.94
C ARG A 70 -12.26 15.87 16.52
N THR A 71 -11.09 16.46 16.28
CA THR A 71 -10.46 16.56 14.96
C THR A 71 -9.38 15.49 14.81
N VAL A 72 -9.29 14.91 13.62
CA VAL A 72 -8.36 13.82 13.33
C VAL A 72 -6.97 14.34 12.96
N GLY A 73 -6.86 15.52 12.33
CA GLY A 73 -5.57 16.07 11.88
C GLY A 73 -5.03 15.33 10.65
N HIS A 74 -3.70 15.22 10.54
CA HIS A 74 -3.00 14.50 9.48
C HIS A 74 -1.80 13.70 10.03
N VAL A 75 -1.19 12.88 9.17
CA VAL A 75 -0.01 12.08 9.53
C VAL A 75 1.15 12.44 8.60
N HIS A 76 2.30 12.76 9.18
CA HIS A 76 3.56 12.78 8.47
C HIS A 76 4.13 11.36 8.43
N VAL A 77 4.42 10.89 7.23
CA VAL A 77 5.07 9.60 6.97
C VAL A 77 6.45 9.90 6.41
N SER A 78 7.49 9.64 7.18
CA SER A 78 8.87 9.82 6.76
C SER A 78 9.49 8.47 6.45
N LEU A 79 10.08 8.35 5.27
CA LEU A 79 10.85 7.17 4.88
C LEU A 79 12.30 7.39 5.29
N LEU A 80 12.87 6.43 6.02
CA LEU A 80 14.27 6.46 6.43
C LEU A 80 15.11 5.51 5.58
N GLY A 81 16.31 5.97 5.22
CA GLY A 81 17.34 5.14 4.62
C GLY A 81 18.06 4.26 5.64
N ALA A 82 18.95 3.39 5.16
CA ALA A 82 19.75 2.50 6.02
C ALA A 82 20.62 3.23 7.06
N ASP A 83 21.00 4.48 6.79
CA ASP A 83 21.76 5.36 7.69
C ASP A 83 20.86 6.15 8.68
N GLY A 84 19.55 5.93 8.65
CA GLY A 84 18.58 6.65 9.45
C GLY A 84 18.25 8.06 8.95
N THR A 85 18.78 8.47 7.78
CA THR A 85 18.45 9.78 7.20
C THR A 85 17.05 9.77 6.59
N VAL A 86 16.36 10.92 6.68
CA VAL A 86 15.04 11.09 6.08
C VAL A 86 15.19 11.27 4.57
N VAL A 87 14.81 10.24 3.81
CA VAL A 87 14.81 10.29 2.34
C VAL A 87 13.70 11.20 1.85
N LYS A 88 12.49 11.02 2.40
CA LYS A 88 11.31 11.81 2.01
C LYS A 88 10.24 11.78 3.08
N THR A 89 9.54 12.90 3.22
CA THR A 89 8.35 13.01 4.08
C THR A 89 7.10 13.27 3.25
N PHE A 90 6.03 12.54 3.56
CA PHE A 90 4.72 12.68 2.94
C PHE A 90 3.70 13.12 3.99
N ILE A 91 2.81 14.02 3.59
CA ILE A 91 1.67 14.44 4.41
C ILE A 91 0.46 13.64 3.93
N VAL A 92 -0.14 12.85 4.82
CA VAL A 92 -1.27 11.98 4.49
C VAL A 92 -2.50 12.43 5.26
N GLU A 93 -3.56 12.78 4.51
CA GLU A 93 -4.87 13.02 5.09
C GLU A 93 -5.60 11.71 5.35
N PRO A 94 -6.22 11.54 6.53
CA PRO A 94 -7.09 10.41 6.80
C PRO A 94 -8.39 10.56 6.01
N ASN A 95 -9.05 9.43 5.73
CA ASN A 95 -10.34 9.37 5.05
C ASN A 95 -11.50 10.06 5.82
N LYS A 96 -11.27 10.48 7.06
CA LYS A 96 -12.22 11.22 7.90
C LYS A 96 -11.49 12.32 8.65
N LYS A 97 -12.08 13.51 8.70
CA LYS A 97 -11.52 14.69 9.37
C LYS A 97 -11.93 14.81 10.85
N VAL A 98 -12.93 14.05 11.29
CA VAL A 98 -13.48 14.09 12.66
C VAL A 98 -13.58 12.70 13.31
N PHE A 99 -13.38 12.66 14.62
CA PHE A 99 -13.63 11.48 15.44
C PHE A 99 -15.12 11.43 15.84
N MET A 100 -15.83 10.41 15.38
CA MET A 100 -17.23 10.18 15.74
C MET A 100 -17.32 9.27 16.97
N ARG A 101 -17.96 9.76 18.05
CA ARG A 101 -18.08 9.06 19.35
C ARG A 101 -18.67 7.66 19.23
N LYS A 102 -19.70 7.47 18.40
CA LYS A 102 -20.45 6.20 18.27
C LYS A 102 -20.18 5.43 16.96
N SER A 103 -19.17 5.81 16.17
CA SER A 103 -18.94 5.16 14.88
C SER A 103 -18.00 3.95 15.01
N SER A 104 -18.39 2.82 14.43
CA SER A 104 -17.49 1.67 14.18
C SER A 104 -16.41 2.01 13.15
N HIS A 105 -16.67 2.98 12.28
CA HIS A 105 -15.79 3.38 11.20
C HIS A 105 -14.75 4.39 11.70
N ARG A 106 -13.58 3.87 12.06
CA ARG A 106 -12.44 4.67 12.51
C ARG A 106 -11.76 5.39 11.35
N PRO A 107 -11.21 6.60 11.55
CA PRO A 107 -10.38 7.27 10.55
C PRO A 107 -9.16 6.41 10.21
N ARG A 108 -8.89 6.26 8.92
CA ARG A 108 -7.78 5.49 8.37
C ARG A 108 -7.00 6.37 7.41
N PHE A 109 -5.69 6.16 7.34
CA PHE A 109 -4.86 6.73 6.28
C PHE A 109 -4.21 5.60 5.49
N LYS A 110 -3.97 5.86 4.22
CA LYS A 110 -3.28 4.98 3.29
C LYS A 110 -2.41 5.82 2.37
N LEU A 111 -1.23 5.34 2.08
CA LEU A 111 -0.27 5.97 1.18
C LEU A 111 0.39 4.87 0.34
N SER A 112 0.52 5.13 -0.96
CA SER A 112 1.21 4.24 -1.90
C SER A 112 2.27 5.06 -2.60
N ILE A 113 3.53 4.68 -2.43
CA ILE A 113 4.69 5.40 -2.97
C ILE A 113 5.40 4.44 -3.93
N PRO A 114 5.75 4.86 -5.16
CA PRO A 114 6.62 4.06 -6.03
C PRO A 114 7.92 3.74 -5.29
N ALA A 115 8.30 2.47 -5.25
CA ALA A 115 9.53 2.01 -4.63
C ALA A 115 10.69 2.24 -5.61
N THR A 116 11.06 3.50 -5.84
CA THR A 116 12.18 3.85 -6.71
C THR A 116 13.52 3.52 -6.04
N ASP A 117 13.55 3.55 -4.71
CA ASP A 117 14.77 3.41 -3.91
C ASP A 117 14.69 2.13 -3.07
N SER A 118 15.64 1.21 -3.29
CA SER A 118 15.77 -0.06 -2.54
C SER A 118 16.37 0.10 -1.14
N THR A 119 16.58 1.33 -0.68
CA THR A 119 17.32 1.66 0.55
C THR A 119 16.43 1.98 1.74
N ILE A 120 15.10 1.91 1.59
CA ILE A 120 14.17 2.24 2.67
C ILE A 120 14.10 1.09 3.67
N THR A 121 14.52 1.36 4.90
CA THR A 121 14.60 0.36 5.99
C THR A 121 13.51 0.56 7.03
N GLU A 122 13.10 1.80 7.27
CA GLU A 122 12.15 2.17 8.32
C GLU A 122 11.16 3.25 7.83
N VAL A 123 9.93 3.18 8.33
CA VAL A 123 8.91 4.21 8.17
C VAL A 123 8.59 4.82 9.52
N VAL A 124 8.84 6.13 9.66
CA VAL A 124 8.49 6.90 10.85
C VAL A 124 7.16 7.63 10.63
N MET A 125 6.21 7.43 11.53
CA MET A 125 4.89 8.07 11.49
C MET A 125 4.73 9.07 12.63
N LYS A 126 4.33 10.30 12.32
CA LYS A 126 4.04 11.34 13.30
C LYS A 126 2.67 11.96 13.05
N HIS A 127 1.83 12.01 14.09
CA HIS A 127 0.53 12.66 14.02
C HIS A 127 0.65 14.17 14.29
N HIS A 128 -0.14 14.95 13.56
CA HIS A 128 -0.26 16.39 13.73
C HIS A 128 -1.74 16.80 13.84
N LYS A 129 -2.08 17.62 14.84
CA LYS A 129 -3.46 18.05 15.11
C LYS A 129 -4.02 19.01 14.04
N ALA A 130 -3.17 19.80 13.41
CA ALA A 130 -3.59 20.77 12.38
C ALA A 130 -4.11 20.06 11.13
N THR A 131 -4.95 20.72 10.34
CA THR A 131 -5.20 20.31 8.95
C THR A 131 -3.95 20.59 8.12
N SER A 132 -3.66 19.75 7.12
CA SER A 132 -2.46 19.86 6.27
C SER A 132 -2.28 21.28 5.68
N SER A 133 -3.40 21.94 5.35
CA SER A 133 -3.46 23.32 4.85
C SER A 133 -2.88 24.41 5.75
N LYS A 134 -2.55 24.09 7.01
CA LYS A 134 -1.97 25.03 7.99
C LYS A 134 -0.49 24.73 8.31
N CYS A 135 0.12 23.76 7.63
CA CYS A 135 1.50 23.33 7.88
C CYS A 135 2.44 23.58 6.69
N SER A 136 2.06 24.47 5.78
CA SER A 136 2.89 24.98 4.68
C SER A 136 3.96 25.95 5.17
#